data_AF-A0A960SZX0-F1
#
_entry.id   AF-A0A960SZX0-F1
#
_cell.length_a   1.000
_cell.length_b   1.000
_cell.length_c   1.000
_cell.angle_alpha   90.00
_cell.angle_beta   90.00
_cell.angle_gamma   90.00
#
_symmetry.space_group_name_H-M   'P 1'
#
loop_
_entity.id
_entity.type
_entity.pdbx_description
1 polymer ?
#
loop_
_entity_poly.entity_id
_entity_poly.type
_entity_poly.pdbx_seq_one_letter_code
_entity_poly.pdbx_strand_id
1 'polypeptide(L)'
;YLPENLFYNTTAPGIILFLNKAKPKERKGKVFLVNASQVFEKGDPKNFIPEEGIQRIADTLIGWKEEEKLSRIVDHAELKKNDYNISPSRYIHTSDAETYRPIAEIVGELNAIEAEARETDAALRKILKQLGVSS
;
A
#
# COMPACT_ATOMS: atom_id res chain seq x y z
N TYR A 1 -0.15 -10.19 9.71
CA TYR A 1 1.12 -9.46 9.55
C TYR A 1 1.16 -8.40 10.61
N LEU A 2 2.25 -8.36 11.36
CA LEU A 2 2.49 -7.37 12.39
C LEU A 2 3.23 -6.16 11.80
N PRO A 3 3.19 -5.01 12.48
CA PRO A 3 4.09 -3.89 12.20
C PRO A 3 5.56 -4.31 12.13
N GLU A 4 6.32 -3.56 11.36
CA GLU A 4 7.78 -3.65 11.35
C GLU A 4 8.39 -3.06 12.62
N ASN A 5 9.67 -3.36 12.88
CA ASN A 5 10.45 -2.82 14.00
C ASN A 5 9.79 -2.96 15.39
N LEU A 6 9.03 -4.05 15.61
CA LEU A 6 8.49 -4.40 16.92
C LEU A 6 9.49 -5.15 17.81
N PHE A 7 10.40 -5.93 17.21
CA PHE A 7 11.28 -6.83 17.95
C PHE A 7 12.69 -6.27 18.07
N TYR A 8 13.36 -6.56 19.19
CA TYR A 8 14.72 -6.06 19.45
C TYR A 8 15.79 -6.70 18.55
N ASN A 9 15.55 -7.91 18.06
CA ASN A 9 16.51 -8.68 17.26
C ASN A 9 16.39 -8.47 15.74
N THR A 10 15.32 -7.85 15.25
CA THR A 10 15.11 -7.60 13.81
C THR A 10 14.13 -6.46 13.58
N THR A 11 14.32 -5.71 12.50
CA THR A 11 13.36 -4.71 12.03
C THR A 11 12.27 -5.33 11.15
N ALA A 12 12.43 -6.58 10.71
CA ALA A 12 11.47 -7.24 9.83
C ALA A 12 10.10 -7.43 10.50
N PRO A 13 8.98 -7.29 9.74
CA PRO A 13 7.65 -7.55 10.26
C PRO A 13 7.46 -9.04 10.58
N GLY A 14 6.83 -9.31 11.72
CA GLY A 14 6.47 -10.67 12.14
C GLY A 14 5.11 -11.13 11.62
N ILE A 15 4.88 -12.45 11.69
CA ILE A 15 3.55 -13.04 11.53
C ILE A 15 3.23 -13.91 12.74
N ILE A 16 1.95 -13.93 13.12
CA ILE A 16 1.41 -14.87 14.11
C ILE A 16 0.45 -15.78 13.36
N LEU A 17 0.65 -17.09 13.48
CA LEU A 17 -0.16 -18.09 12.80
C LEU A 17 -0.99 -18.88 13.81
N PHE A 18 -2.31 -18.81 13.68
CA PHE A 18 -3.25 -19.59 14.47
C PHE A 18 -3.73 -20.80 13.68
N LEU A 19 -3.36 -22.00 14.13
CA LEU A 19 -3.80 -23.24 13.53
C LEU A 19 -4.90 -23.87 14.37
N ASN A 20 -6.11 -23.90 13.82
CA ASN A 20 -7.25 -24.57 14.44
C ASN A 20 -7.76 -25.69 13.52
N LYS A 21 -7.68 -26.95 13.98
CA LYS A 21 -8.21 -28.11 13.26
C LYS A 21 -9.73 -28.29 13.46
N ALA A 22 -10.29 -27.79 14.56
CA ALA A 22 -11.70 -27.90 14.93
C ALA A 22 -12.46 -26.61 14.58
N LYS A 23 -12.38 -26.16 13.31
CA LYS A 23 -13.12 -24.98 12.86
C LYS A 23 -14.63 -25.29 12.73
N PRO A 24 -15.52 -24.33 13.09
CA PRO A 24 -16.93 -24.38 12.72
C PRO A 24 -17.11 -24.59 11.21
N LYS A 25 -18.24 -25.18 10.80
CA LYS A 25 -18.46 -25.61 9.40
C LYS A 25 -18.29 -24.44 8.42
N GLU A 26 -18.80 -23.27 8.78
CA GLU A 26 -18.76 -22.02 8.02
C GLU A 26 -17.34 -21.44 7.86
N ARG A 27 -16.38 -21.81 8.71
CA ARG A 27 -14.97 -21.37 8.63
C ARG A 27 -14.04 -22.43 8.02
N LYS A 28 -14.55 -23.63 7.70
CA LYS A 28 -13.75 -24.69 7.09
C LYS A 28 -13.34 -24.30 5.66
N GLY A 29 -12.12 -24.63 5.28
CA GLY A 29 -11.58 -24.25 3.96
C GLY A 29 -11.30 -22.76 3.79
N LYS A 30 -11.37 -21.97 4.87
CA LYS A 30 -11.07 -20.53 4.86
C LYS A 30 -9.83 -20.21 5.69
N VAL A 31 -9.10 -19.20 5.25
CA VAL A 31 -8.00 -18.56 5.97
C VAL A 31 -8.37 -17.11 6.21
N PHE A 32 -8.23 -16.66 7.45
CA PHE A 32 -8.48 -15.28 7.81
C PHE A 32 -7.15 -14.54 7.88
N LEU A 33 -6.95 -13.60 6.97
CA LEU A 33 -5.76 -12.77 6.88
C LEU A 33 -6.04 -11.43 7.55
N VAL A 34 -5.13 -11.01 8.43
CA VAL A 34 -5.16 -9.69 9.08
C VAL A 34 -3.82 -9.01 8.83
N ASN A 35 -3.86 -7.82 8.26
CA ASN A 35 -2.73 -6.95 8.00
C ASN A 35 -2.68 -5.80 9.02
N ALA A 36 -2.07 -6.04 10.17
CA ALA A 36 -1.86 -5.02 11.19
C ALA A 36 -0.63 -4.13 10.91
N SER A 37 -0.04 -4.16 9.71
CA SER A 37 1.23 -3.46 9.43
C SER A 37 1.18 -1.95 9.69
N GLN A 38 -0.01 -1.34 9.60
CA GLN A 38 -0.26 0.08 9.87
C GLN A 38 -0.86 0.34 11.27
N VAL A 39 -1.05 -0.69 12.09
CA VAL A 39 -1.62 -0.58 13.43
C VAL A 39 -0.46 -0.49 14.44
N PHE A 40 0.24 0.64 14.42
CA PHE A 40 1.32 0.91 15.36
C PHE A 40 1.51 2.40 15.59
N GLU A 41 2.16 2.71 16.69
CA GLU A 41 2.77 4.00 16.94
C GLU A 41 4.28 3.87 16.94
N LYS A 42 4.96 4.92 16.47
CA LYS A 42 6.41 4.99 16.52
C LYS A 42 6.83 5.20 17.97
N GLY A 43 7.52 4.22 18.53
CA GLY A 43 8.31 4.42 19.73
C GLY A 43 9.79 4.57 19.39
N ASP A 44 10.56 5.01 20.37
CA ASP A 44 12.01 5.05 20.32
C ASP A 44 12.55 4.05 21.35
N PRO A 45 13.25 2.97 20.93
CA PRO A 45 13.75 2.65 19.59
C PRO A 45 12.84 1.73 18.74
N LYS A 46 11.67 1.34 19.26
CA LYS A 46 10.80 0.32 18.64
C LYS A 46 9.38 0.82 18.47
N ASN A 47 8.75 0.38 17.38
CA ASN A 47 7.33 0.55 17.21
C ASN A 47 6.59 -0.28 18.26
N PHE A 48 5.39 0.13 18.61
CA PHE A 48 4.50 -0.63 19.48
C PHE A 48 3.07 -0.57 18.97
N ILE A 49 2.27 -1.56 19.33
CA ILE A 49 0.84 -1.58 19.04
C ILE A 49 0.13 -0.95 20.25
N PRO A 50 -0.56 0.18 20.11
CA PRO A 50 -1.30 0.78 21.22
C PRO A 50 -2.45 -0.13 21.66
N GLU A 51 -2.98 0.07 22.86
CA GLU A 51 -4.02 -0.79 23.45
C GLU A 51 -5.29 -0.84 22.59
N GLU A 52 -5.69 0.29 22.02
CA GLU A 52 -6.80 0.40 21.08
C GLU A 52 -6.54 -0.40 19.79
N GLY A 53 -5.28 -0.42 19.33
CA GLY A 53 -4.85 -1.22 18.20
C GLY A 53 -4.94 -2.72 18.47
N ILE A 54 -4.49 -3.15 19.66
CA ILE A 54 -4.62 -4.54 20.13
C ILE A 54 -6.09 -4.94 20.17
N GLN A 55 -6.93 -4.09 20.77
CA GLN A 55 -8.37 -4.34 20.89
C GLN A 55 -9.04 -4.47 19.52
N ARG A 56 -8.77 -3.54 18.59
CA ARG A 56 -9.30 -3.61 17.21
C ARG A 56 -8.90 -4.90 16.51
N ILE A 57 -7.63 -5.32 16.62
CA ILE A 57 -7.15 -6.56 16.01
C ILE A 57 -7.85 -7.78 16.65
N ALA A 58 -7.98 -7.80 17.98
CA ALA A 58 -8.63 -8.88 18.71
C ALA A 58 -10.11 -8.99 18.33
N ASP A 59 -10.85 -7.88 18.31
CA ASP A 59 -12.26 -7.84 17.94
C ASP A 59 -12.49 -8.27 16.50
N THR A 60 -11.59 -7.88 15.59
CA THR A 60 -11.60 -8.32 14.19
C THR A 60 -11.43 -9.84 14.08
N LEU A 61 -10.44 -10.39 14.78
CA LEU A 61 -10.13 -11.83 14.79
C LEU A 61 -11.24 -12.68 15.42
N ILE A 62 -11.69 -12.29 16.62
CA ILE A 62 -12.72 -12.99 17.39
C ILE A 62 -14.06 -12.89 16.67
N GLY A 63 -14.41 -11.68 16.23
CA GLY A 63 -15.64 -11.37 15.51
C GLY A 63 -15.69 -11.95 14.11
N TRP A 64 -14.56 -12.41 13.55
CA TRP A 64 -14.46 -12.95 12.19
C TRP A 64 -15.02 -11.98 11.14
N LYS A 65 -14.55 -10.72 11.21
CA LYS A 65 -15.05 -9.62 10.38
C LYS A 65 -14.02 -9.16 9.37
N GLU A 66 -14.43 -8.99 8.12
CA GLU A 66 -13.62 -8.27 7.13
C GLU A 66 -13.71 -6.77 7.40
N GLU A 67 -12.56 -6.10 7.30
CA GLU A 67 -12.44 -4.68 7.51
C GLU A 67 -11.51 -4.10 6.44
N GLU A 68 -11.93 -2.99 5.83
CA GLU A 68 -11.17 -2.33 4.78
C GLU A 68 -9.74 -2.02 5.23
N LYS A 69 -8.77 -2.30 4.35
CA LYS A 69 -7.32 -2.16 4.59
C LYS A 69 -6.75 -2.99 5.75
N LEU A 70 -7.56 -3.69 6.55
CA LEU A 70 -7.11 -4.44 7.73
C LEU A 70 -7.24 -5.95 7.56
N SER A 71 -8.35 -6.48 7.08
CA SER A 71 -8.60 -7.92 7.15
C SER A 71 -9.43 -8.46 5.99
N ARG A 72 -9.19 -9.73 5.64
CA ARG A 72 -9.92 -10.44 4.59
C ARG A 72 -9.97 -11.93 4.86
N ILE A 73 -11.12 -12.54 4.61
CA ILE A 73 -11.37 -13.98 4.69
C ILE A 73 -11.23 -14.55 3.28
N VAL A 74 -10.24 -15.42 3.10
CA VAL A 74 -9.87 -15.97 1.80
C VAL A 74 -10.20 -17.46 1.76
N ASP A 75 -10.87 -17.89 0.70
CA ASP A 75 -11.18 -19.30 0.49
C ASP A 75 -9.98 -20.06 -0.09
N HIS A 76 -9.89 -21.34 0.23
CA HIS A 76 -8.80 -22.21 -0.21
C HIS A 76 -8.64 -22.25 -1.75
N ALA A 77 -9.73 -22.10 -2.49
CA ALA A 77 -9.69 -22.02 -3.95
C ALA A 77 -8.97 -20.75 -4.44
N GLU A 78 -9.16 -19.62 -3.78
CA GLU A 78 -8.47 -18.36 -4.09
C GLU A 78 -7.00 -18.44 -3.69
N LEU A 79 -6.68 -19.03 -2.53
CA LEU A 79 -5.29 -19.28 -2.14
C LEU A 79 -4.57 -20.14 -3.17
N LYS A 80 -5.22 -21.21 -3.67
CA LYS A 80 -4.64 -22.08 -4.70
C LYS A 80 -4.35 -21.33 -6.01
N LYS A 81 -5.21 -20.39 -6.41
CA LYS A 81 -4.96 -19.53 -7.58
C LYS A 81 -3.76 -18.60 -7.38
N ASN A 82 -3.48 -18.22 -6.14
CA ASN A 82 -2.36 -17.37 -5.75
C ASN A 82 -1.12 -18.18 -5.29
N ASP A 83 -1.00 -19.43 -5.72
CA ASP A 83 0.12 -20.33 -5.37
C ASP A 83 0.36 -20.44 -3.86
N TYR A 84 -0.73 -20.47 -3.10
CA TYR A 84 -0.72 -20.53 -1.64
C TYR A 84 0.02 -19.38 -0.95
N ASN A 85 0.31 -18.29 -1.67
CA ASN A 85 0.90 -17.10 -1.10
C ASN A 85 -0.10 -16.44 -0.14
N ILE A 86 0.23 -16.36 1.14
CA ILE A 86 -0.62 -15.76 2.18
C ILE A 86 -0.26 -14.31 2.51
N SER A 87 0.60 -13.68 1.71
CA SER A 87 0.97 -12.28 1.91
C SER A 87 -0.27 -11.39 1.78
N PRO A 88 -0.63 -10.60 2.81
CA PRO A 88 -1.81 -9.76 2.79
C PRO A 88 -1.84 -8.76 1.64
N SER A 89 -0.69 -8.34 1.11
CA SER A 89 -0.62 -7.42 -0.03
C SER A 89 -1.28 -7.98 -1.30
N ARG A 90 -1.46 -9.31 -1.38
CA ARG A 90 -2.21 -9.97 -2.47
C ARG A 90 -3.72 -9.87 -2.32
N TYR A 91 -4.21 -9.58 -1.12
CA TYR A 91 -5.62 -9.72 -0.76
C TYR A 91 -6.24 -8.45 -0.17
N ILE A 92 -5.42 -7.60 0.44
CA ILE A 92 -5.81 -6.41 1.21
C ILE A 92 -5.04 -5.23 0.61
N HIS A 93 -5.76 -4.33 -0.04
CA HIS A 93 -5.20 -3.10 -0.58
C HIS A 93 -5.15 -2.04 0.53
N THR A 94 -3.95 -1.60 0.90
CA THR A 94 -3.73 -0.59 1.94
C THR A 94 -3.29 0.77 1.39
N SER A 95 -3.09 0.87 0.07
CA SER A 95 -2.88 2.14 -0.60
C SER A 95 -4.13 2.99 -0.45
N ASP A 96 -3.96 4.27 -0.13
CA ASP A 96 -5.03 5.22 -0.34
C ASP A 96 -5.37 5.27 -1.83
N ALA A 97 -6.64 5.54 -2.15
CA ALA A 97 -6.97 5.88 -3.52
C ALA A 97 -6.16 7.12 -3.85
N GLU A 98 -5.07 6.97 -4.61
CA GLU A 98 -4.38 8.12 -5.17
C GLU A 98 -5.47 8.93 -5.89
N THR A 99 -5.71 10.15 -5.42
CA THR A 99 -6.49 11.11 -6.19
C THR A 99 -5.70 11.39 -7.44
N TYR A 100 -5.92 10.58 -8.47
CA TYR A 100 -5.37 10.82 -9.78
C TYR A 100 -5.87 12.18 -10.25
N ARG A 101 -4.95 13.09 -10.54
CA ARG A 101 -5.29 14.34 -11.21
C ARG A 101 -6.03 14.00 -12.52
N PRO A 102 -7.10 14.71 -12.88
CA PRO A 102 -7.80 14.46 -14.14
C PRO A 102 -6.83 14.48 -15.31
N ILE A 103 -6.92 13.49 -16.20
CA ILE A 103 -6.04 13.39 -17.40
C ILE A 103 -6.07 14.69 -18.22
N ALA A 104 -7.24 15.33 -18.30
CA ALA A 104 -7.40 16.61 -18.99
C ALA A 104 -6.53 17.73 -18.40
N GLU A 105 -6.35 17.74 -17.08
CA GLU A 105 -5.50 18.73 -16.40
C GLU A 105 -4.02 18.48 -16.70
N ILE A 106 -3.59 17.22 -16.62
CA ILE A 106 -2.22 16.79 -16.95
C ILE A 106 -1.88 17.14 -18.40
N VAL A 107 -2.80 16.87 -19.33
CA VAL A 107 -2.63 17.20 -20.75
C VAL A 107 -2.62 18.72 -20.97
N GLY A 108 -3.42 19.48 -20.22
CA GLY A 108 -3.42 20.94 -20.27
C GLY A 108 -2.08 21.54 -19.86
N GLU A 109 -1.51 21.08 -18.74
CA GLU A 109 -0.18 21.49 -18.28
C GLU A 109 0.91 21.12 -19.27
N LEU A 110 0.87 19.89 -19.82
CA LEU A 110 1.84 19.44 -20.83
C LEU A 110 1.86 20.38 -22.04
N ASN A 111 0.68 20.72 -22.57
CA ASN A 111 0.58 21.64 -23.71
C ASN A 111 1.09 23.05 -23.39
N ALA A 112 0.86 23.54 -22.16
CA ALA A 112 1.35 24.84 -21.73
C ALA A 112 2.90 24.86 -21.66
N ILE A 113 3.49 23.81 -21.09
CA ILE A 113 4.95 23.63 -21.01
C ILE A 113 5.56 23.55 -22.42
N GLU A 114 4.92 22.81 -23.34
CA GLU A 114 5.40 22.73 -24.72
C GLU A 114 5.35 24.08 -25.45
N ALA A 115 4.34 24.90 -25.19
CA ALA A 115 4.24 26.24 -25.76
C ALA A 115 5.36 27.16 -25.22
N GLU A 116 5.57 27.15 -23.90
CA GLU A 116 6.65 27.92 -23.26
C GLU A 116 8.04 27.47 -23.74
N ALA A 117 8.25 26.17 -23.91
CA ALA A 117 9.48 25.63 -24.47
C ALA A 117 9.73 26.13 -25.90
N ARG A 118 8.70 26.16 -26.76
CA ARG A 118 8.82 26.70 -28.14
C ARG A 118 9.15 28.18 -28.16
N GLU A 119 8.54 28.98 -27.28
CA GLU A 119 8.84 30.40 -27.17
C GLU A 119 10.28 30.64 -26.70
N THR A 120 10.70 29.87 -25.70
CA THR A 120 12.07 29.91 -25.16
C THR A 120 13.09 29.52 -26.24
N ASP A 121 12.81 28.46 -27.01
CA ASP A 121 13.65 28.02 -28.12
C ASP A 121 13.74 29.08 -29.24
N ALA A 122 12.62 29.72 -29.56
CA ALA A 122 12.60 30.79 -30.56
C ALA A 122 13.42 32.00 -30.09
N ALA A 123 13.30 32.39 -28.83
CA ALA A 123 14.09 33.45 -28.23
C ALA A 123 15.59 33.10 -28.22
N LEU A 124 15.95 31.88 -27.81
CA LEU A 124 17.32 31.39 -27.82
C LEU A 124 17.91 31.42 -29.24
N ARG A 125 17.20 30.91 -30.24
CA ARG A 125 17.65 30.94 -31.65
C ARG A 125 17.88 32.36 -32.17
N LYS A 126 17.04 33.32 -31.76
CA LYS A 126 17.22 34.73 -32.12
C LYS A 126 18.53 35.28 -31.54
N ILE A 127 18.81 34.99 -30.27
CA ILE A 127 20.06 35.38 -29.60
C ILE A 127 21.27 34.73 -30.27
N LEU A 128 21.21 33.42 -30.56
CA LEU A 128 22.31 32.69 -31.20
C LEU A 128 22.61 33.20 -32.62
N LYS A 129 21.60 33.64 -33.38
CA LYS A 129 21.79 34.33 -34.67
C LYS A 129 22.49 35.68 -34.52
N GLN A 130 22.13 36.47 -33.50
CA GLN A 130 22.80 37.75 -33.21
C GLN A 130 24.26 37.57 -32.80
N LEU A 131 24.59 36.46 -32.14
CA LEU A 131 25.96 36.12 -31.73
C LEU A 131 26.80 35.45 -32.85
N GLY A 132 26.22 35.20 -34.03
CA GLY A 132 26.92 34.59 -35.16
C GLY A 132 27.24 33.10 -35.00
N VAL A 133 26.59 32.41 -34.07
CA VAL A 133 26.87 31.00 -33.72
C VAL A 133 25.96 30.03 -34.48
N SER A 134 24.98 30.51 -35.24
CA SER A 134 24.04 29.69 -36.03
C SER A 134 23.96 30.18 -37.48
N SER A 135 24.19 29.29 -38.45
CA SER A 135 23.82 29.49 -39.86
C SER A 135 22.32 29.25 -40.07
#